data_AF-A0A7R9DNG3-F1
#
_entry.id   AF-A0A7R9DNG3-F1
#
_cell.length_a   1.000
_cell.length_b   1.000
_cell.length_c   1.000
_cell.angle_alpha   90.00
_cell.angle_beta   90.00
_cell.angle_gamma   90.00
#
_symmetry.space_group_name_H-M   'P 1'
#
loop_
_entity.id
_entity.type
_entity.pdbx_description
1 polymer ?
#
loop_
_entity_poly.entity_id
_entity_poly.type
_entity_poly.pdbx_seq_one_letter_code
_entity_poly.pdbx_strand_id
1 'polypeptide(L)'
;ASGPPSSSAQARILHEYISRDWREDRDSCRREEAPTIGLYIYGPDCGGMYSEWASLSALIQNGCDESQSVLGKLPMSAGREVALSVVKQLASNLGIVQPAESSPLDSDRDVQWCMEVICFGLSLPLSEHDTIRDCVNVYCEWLSALHPIPKVCVPLPVCEDPNLYARKMISHFHNLFVPRKGEGADTINRQALLCHRVLRTLQHLAQVSNCLTRETWEALLLFLLAINDTLLAPPTVKDDVGDQLCERVLSVLFEVWLLACARCFPSPPLWKTLRETCMNWRHRVALVEQWNRVNLVLTARLLEFTYGPTFPELKISEDDSQLIPAAMSRDCVAQSWFRFLHCLGNPVALSRPAVVSQTQKFLQFAITSENVVDPCQHPCLAALPTIFLKAVRGVAGLVDAFLGEKIT
;
A
#
# COMPACT_ATOMS: atom_id res chain seq x y z
N ALA A 1 25.98 -35.75 10.31
CA ALA A 1 26.08 -35.14 8.98
C ALA A 1 24.96 -35.70 8.11
N SER A 2 23.76 -35.13 8.21
CA SER A 2 22.68 -35.41 7.27
C SER A 2 22.95 -34.58 6.01
N GLY A 3 23.13 -35.24 4.87
CA GLY A 3 23.20 -34.55 3.58
C GLY A 3 21.93 -33.72 3.32
N PRO A 4 21.96 -32.79 2.34
CA PRO A 4 20.80 -31.98 2.01
C PRO A 4 19.61 -32.91 1.67
N PRO A 5 18.39 -32.61 2.16
CA PRO A 5 17.21 -33.40 1.85
C PRO A 5 17.01 -33.50 0.33
N SER A 6 16.49 -34.63 -0.16
CA SER A 6 16.19 -34.76 -1.59
C SER A 6 15.19 -33.69 -2.03
N SER A 7 15.25 -33.26 -3.30
CA SER A 7 14.32 -32.27 -3.88
C SER A 7 12.84 -32.59 -3.58
N SER A 8 12.48 -33.87 -3.54
CA SER A 8 11.14 -34.33 -3.16
C SER A 8 10.78 -34.05 -1.69
N ALA A 9 11.73 -34.18 -0.75
CA ALA A 9 11.51 -33.87 0.66
C ALA A 9 11.38 -32.36 0.90
N GLN A 10 12.14 -31.53 0.17
CA GLN A 10 12.06 -30.07 0.23
C GLN A 10 10.72 -29.55 -0.30
N ALA A 11 10.26 -30.10 -1.43
CA ALA A 11 8.94 -29.79 -1.97
C ALA A 11 7.80 -30.16 -0.99
N ARG A 12 7.95 -31.26 -0.25
CA ARG A 12 6.99 -31.65 0.80
C ARG A 12 6.96 -30.68 1.96
N ILE A 13 8.12 -30.21 2.43
CA ILE A 13 8.24 -29.21 3.50
C ILE A 13 7.54 -27.91 3.08
N LEU A 14 7.84 -27.41 1.88
CA LEU A 14 7.20 -26.19 1.35
C LEU A 14 5.69 -26.37 1.19
N HIS A 15 5.25 -27.50 0.64
CA HIS A 15 3.83 -27.82 0.50
C HIS A 15 3.11 -27.89 1.86
N GLU A 16 3.75 -28.43 2.89
CA GLU A 16 3.21 -28.48 4.24
C GLU A 16 3.02 -27.07 4.83
N TYR A 17 4.03 -26.21 4.70
CA TYR A 17 3.93 -24.80 5.11
C TYR A 17 2.79 -24.08 4.41
N ILE A 18 2.68 -24.25 3.07
CA ILE A 18 1.63 -23.60 2.29
C ILE A 18 0.23 -24.15 2.66
N SER A 19 0.09 -25.47 2.84
CA SER A 19 -1.21 -26.12 2.99
C SER A 19 -1.84 -26.04 4.39
N ARG A 20 -1.09 -25.70 5.44
CA ARG A 20 -1.63 -25.58 6.81
C ARG A 20 -2.58 -24.38 6.92
N ASP A 21 -2.13 -23.21 6.48
CA ASP A 21 -2.89 -21.97 6.56
C ASP A 21 -4.12 -21.95 5.63
N TRP A 22 -4.01 -22.48 4.40
CA TRP A 22 -5.17 -22.61 3.50
C TRP A 22 -6.33 -23.44 4.06
N ARG A 23 -6.07 -24.30 5.04
CA ARG A 23 -7.11 -25.02 5.78
C ARG A 23 -7.66 -24.16 6.90
N GLU A 24 -6.80 -23.47 7.65
CA GLU A 24 -7.19 -22.55 8.73
C GLU A 24 -8.02 -21.36 8.22
N ASP A 25 -7.63 -20.72 7.11
CA ASP A 25 -8.35 -19.65 6.43
C ASP A 25 -9.75 -20.10 5.96
N ARG A 26 -9.86 -21.33 5.43
CA ARG A 26 -11.14 -21.90 5.00
C ARG A 26 -12.04 -22.29 6.18
N ASP A 27 -11.45 -22.79 7.26
CA ASP A 27 -12.17 -23.15 8.48
C ASP A 27 -12.59 -21.91 9.31
N SER A 28 -11.92 -20.76 9.13
CA SER A 28 -12.36 -19.47 9.65
C SER A 28 -13.55 -18.93 8.85
N CYS A 29 -13.50 -19.00 7.52
CA CYS A 29 -14.58 -18.56 6.63
C CYS A 29 -15.91 -19.32 6.87
N ARG A 30 -15.85 -20.65 7.03
CA ARG A 30 -17.03 -21.48 7.33
C ARG A 30 -17.70 -21.16 8.67
N ARG A 31 -17.02 -20.48 9.59
CA ARG A 31 -17.58 -20.07 10.88
C ARG A 31 -18.29 -18.71 10.82
N GLU A 32 -18.05 -17.91 9.79
CA GLU A 32 -18.61 -16.55 9.64
C GLU A 32 -19.80 -16.48 8.65
N GLU A 33 -20.02 -17.49 7.80
CA GLU A 33 -21.14 -17.51 6.84
C GLU A 33 -22.45 -18.05 7.46
N ALA A 34 -23.38 -17.14 7.79
CA ALA A 34 -24.83 -17.41 7.80
C ALA A 34 -25.42 -17.17 6.39
N PRO A 35 -26.50 -17.86 5.97
CA PRO A 35 -26.77 -18.12 4.57
C PRO A 35 -27.38 -16.88 3.89
N THR A 36 -26.68 -16.32 2.90
CA THR A 36 -27.28 -15.35 1.99
C THR A 36 -27.22 -15.89 0.56
N ILE A 37 -28.40 -15.92 -0.05
CA ILE A 37 -28.73 -16.60 -1.31
C ILE A 37 -28.06 -15.89 -2.50
N GLY A 38 -27.55 -16.72 -3.41
CA GLY A 38 -26.66 -16.33 -4.50
C GLY A 38 -27.29 -15.50 -5.63
N LEU A 39 -26.42 -14.73 -6.28
CA LEU A 39 -26.52 -14.37 -7.69
C LEU A 39 -25.11 -14.45 -8.29
N TYR A 40 -24.84 -15.57 -8.96
CA TYR A 40 -23.64 -15.76 -9.76
C TYR A 40 -23.81 -15.11 -11.13
N ILE A 41 -23.05 -14.05 -11.39
CA ILE A 41 -22.66 -13.66 -12.75
C ILE A 41 -21.15 -13.52 -12.74
N TYR A 42 -20.42 -14.56 -13.16
CA TYR A 42 -18.99 -14.46 -13.47
C TYR A 42 -18.64 -15.30 -14.70
N GLY A 43 -17.86 -14.67 -15.60
CA GLY A 43 -17.26 -15.27 -16.78
C GLY A 43 -16.17 -16.31 -16.45
N PRO A 44 -15.54 -16.90 -17.47
CA PRO A 44 -14.78 -18.14 -17.34
C PRO A 44 -13.38 -17.87 -16.76
N ASP A 45 -13.27 -17.85 -15.43
CA ASP A 45 -12.03 -18.10 -14.67
C ASP A 45 -12.35 -18.53 -13.21
N CYS A 46 -13.44 -19.31 -13.05
CA CYS A 46 -13.90 -19.83 -11.76
C CYS A 46 -13.04 -21.01 -11.27
N GLY A 47 -11.83 -20.71 -10.77
CA GLY A 47 -10.95 -21.70 -10.13
C GLY A 47 -9.62 -21.15 -9.58
N GLY A 48 -9.57 -19.86 -9.24
CA GLY A 48 -8.34 -19.20 -8.76
C GLY A 48 -8.14 -19.28 -7.25
N MET A 49 -6.89 -19.11 -6.82
CA MET A 49 -6.43 -19.09 -5.40
C MET A 49 -7.32 -18.32 -4.43
N TYR A 50 -8.03 -17.27 -4.88
CA TYR A 50 -8.90 -16.43 -4.06
C TYR A 50 -10.38 -16.41 -4.51
N SER A 51 -10.86 -17.42 -5.24
CA SER A 51 -12.22 -17.42 -5.79
C SER A 51 -13.32 -17.39 -4.73
N GLU A 52 -13.05 -17.89 -3.52
CA GLU A 52 -14.03 -18.03 -2.42
C GLU A 52 -14.17 -16.76 -1.55
N TRP A 53 -13.25 -15.80 -1.63
CA TRP A 53 -13.26 -14.61 -0.75
C TRP A 53 -13.80 -13.37 -1.46
N ALA A 54 -14.46 -12.45 -0.75
CA ALA A 54 -14.89 -11.17 -1.31
C ALA A 54 -13.70 -10.23 -1.56
N SER A 55 -13.75 -9.45 -2.64
CA SER A 55 -12.77 -8.38 -2.90
C SER A 55 -13.19 -7.11 -2.16
N LEU A 56 -12.21 -6.37 -1.63
CA LEU A 56 -12.40 -5.07 -0.97
C LEU A 56 -12.23 -3.91 -1.96
N SER A 57 -12.15 -4.18 -3.26
CA SER A 57 -11.96 -3.15 -4.30
C SER A 57 -13.03 -2.07 -4.28
N ALA A 58 -14.28 -2.38 -3.89
CA ALA A 58 -15.34 -1.38 -3.77
C ALA A 58 -15.05 -0.34 -2.67
N LEU A 59 -14.45 -0.75 -1.55
CA LEU A 59 -14.04 0.16 -0.46
C LEU A 59 -12.89 1.07 -0.92
N ILE A 60 -11.99 0.55 -1.76
CA ILE A 60 -10.91 1.33 -2.37
C ILE A 60 -11.47 2.38 -3.35
N GLN A 61 -12.46 2.00 -4.16
CA GLN A 61 -12.98 2.85 -5.24
C GLN A 61 -13.96 3.93 -4.76
N ASN A 62 -14.81 3.63 -3.78
CA ASN A 62 -15.83 4.56 -3.31
C ASN A 62 -15.27 5.69 -2.43
N GLY A 63 -13.98 5.62 -2.09
CA GLY A 63 -13.37 6.51 -1.11
C GLY A 63 -13.88 6.21 0.31
N CYS A 64 -13.20 6.78 1.31
CA CYS A 64 -13.67 6.71 2.69
C CYS A 64 -14.59 7.91 2.93
N ASP A 65 -15.85 7.69 3.35
CA ASP A 65 -16.75 8.80 3.72
C ASP A 65 -16.12 9.71 4.78
N GLU A 66 -15.24 9.15 5.62
CA GLU A 66 -14.46 9.90 6.62
C GLU A 66 -13.43 10.86 6.02
N SER A 67 -13.14 10.81 4.71
CA SER A 67 -12.24 11.78 4.05
C SER A 67 -12.94 13.08 3.64
N GLN A 68 -14.22 13.25 3.99
CA GLN A 68 -15.01 14.46 3.73
C GLN A 68 -15.15 15.32 4.99
N SER A 69 -14.97 16.63 4.85
CA SER A 69 -15.15 17.59 5.94
C SER A 69 -16.45 18.36 5.81
N VAL A 70 -17.07 18.70 6.94
CA VAL A 70 -18.24 19.59 6.98
C VAL A 70 -17.95 20.98 6.38
N LEU A 71 -16.70 21.44 6.42
CA LEU A 71 -16.29 22.71 5.80
C LEU A 71 -16.44 22.69 4.27
N GLY A 72 -16.44 21.50 3.65
CA GLY A 72 -16.74 21.35 2.21
C GLY A 72 -18.17 21.71 1.84
N LYS A 73 -19.09 21.81 2.81
CA LYS A 73 -20.47 22.26 2.61
C LYS A 73 -20.62 23.78 2.68
N LEU A 74 -19.58 24.50 3.14
CA LEU A 74 -19.54 25.95 3.22
C LEU A 74 -18.96 26.55 1.93
N PRO A 75 -19.14 27.87 1.69
CA PRO A 75 -18.42 28.54 0.61
C PRO A 75 -16.90 28.35 0.75
N MET A 76 -16.22 28.07 -0.37
CA MET A 76 -14.79 27.77 -0.39
C MET A 76 -13.92 28.85 0.27
N SER A 77 -14.30 30.13 0.15
CA SER A 77 -13.61 31.24 0.80
C SER A 77 -13.64 31.13 2.33
N ALA A 78 -14.81 30.86 2.91
CA ALA A 78 -15.00 30.73 4.35
C ALA A 78 -14.27 29.50 4.90
N GLY A 79 -14.44 28.33 4.27
CA GLY A 79 -13.76 27.11 4.69
C GLY A 79 -12.24 27.26 4.65
N ARG A 80 -11.73 27.93 3.61
CA ARG A 80 -10.29 28.21 3.45
C ARG A 80 -9.75 29.10 4.57
N GLU A 81 -10.42 30.19 4.90
CA GLU A 81 -9.98 31.11 5.96
C GLU A 81 -9.93 30.45 7.33
N VAL A 82 -10.92 29.60 7.63
CA VAL A 82 -10.93 28.77 8.85
C VAL A 82 -9.74 27.82 8.85
N ALA A 83 -9.51 27.10 7.75
CA ALA A 83 -8.39 26.18 7.63
C ALA A 83 -7.03 26.87 7.81
N LEU A 84 -6.80 27.99 7.11
CA LEU A 84 -5.56 28.75 7.26
C LEU A 84 -5.30 29.15 8.70
N SER A 85 -6.30 29.74 9.37
CA SER A 85 -6.12 30.32 10.69
C SER A 85 -5.87 29.26 11.76
N VAL A 86 -6.66 28.18 11.75
CA VAL A 86 -6.59 27.11 12.75
C VAL A 86 -5.33 26.27 12.54
N VAL A 87 -5.07 25.81 11.31
CA VAL A 87 -3.93 24.93 11.03
C VAL A 87 -2.61 25.64 11.31
N LYS A 88 -2.50 26.93 10.99
CA LYS A 88 -1.31 27.73 11.31
C LYS A 88 -1.04 27.77 12.82
N GLN A 89 -2.08 27.92 13.63
CA GLN A 89 -1.96 27.90 15.10
C GLN A 89 -1.60 26.51 15.65
N LEU A 90 -2.13 25.44 15.05
CA LEU A 90 -1.73 24.08 15.44
C LEU A 90 -0.27 23.80 15.05
N ALA A 91 0.14 24.25 13.87
CA ALA A 91 1.49 24.05 13.35
C ALA A 91 2.56 24.82 14.14
N SER A 92 2.24 25.99 14.71
CA SER A 92 3.17 26.73 15.57
C SER A 92 3.56 25.95 16.83
N ASN A 93 2.68 25.07 17.31
CA ASN A 93 2.91 24.29 18.54
C ASN A 93 3.80 23.04 18.32
N LEU A 94 4.06 22.65 17.07
CA LEU A 94 4.82 21.43 16.74
C LEU A 94 6.31 21.54 17.04
N GLY A 95 6.80 22.75 17.29
CA GLY A 95 8.19 23.00 17.59
C GLY A 95 9.14 22.99 16.38
N ILE A 96 8.63 23.34 15.19
CA ILE A 96 9.44 23.42 13.96
C ILE A 96 10.34 24.66 13.95
N VAL A 97 9.83 25.78 14.48
CA VAL A 97 10.54 27.07 14.54
C VAL A 97 10.87 27.48 15.99
N GLN A 98 10.08 27.00 16.94
CA GLN A 98 10.19 27.27 18.38
C GLN A 98 10.28 25.93 19.13
N PRO A 99 10.57 25.85 20.43
CA PRO A 99 10.43 24.59 21.16
C PRO A 99 8.99 24.08 21.10
N ALA A 100 8.81 22.75 21.00
CA ALA A 100 7.48 22.16 21.00
C ALA A 100 6.80 22.36 22.36
N GLU A 101 5.52 22.74 22.33
CA GLU A 101 4.72 22.96 23.54
C GLU A 101 3.63 21.89 23.68
N SER A 102 3.10 21.74 24.90
CA SER A 102 1.96 20.86 25.14
C SER A 102 0.76 21.32 24.32
N SER A 103 0.05 20.38 23.70
CA SER A 103 -1.19 20.70 22.99
C SER A 103 -2.22 21.32 23.94
N PRO A 104 -2.90 22.41 23.54
CA PRO A 104 -4.01 22.99 24.32
C PRO A 104 -5.33 22.23 24.14
N LEU A 105 -5.38 21.24 23.25
CA LEU A 105 -6.59 20.44 22.98
C LEU A 105 -6.70 19.34 24.03
N ASP A 106 -7.60 19.52 25.00
CA ASP A 106 -7.79 18.63 26.15
C ASP A 106 -9.05 17.75 26.07
N SER A 107 -10.00 18.05 25.17
CA SER A 107 -11.21 17.27 24.97
C SER A 107 -11.31 16.60 23.59
N ASP A 108 -12.00 15.46 23.53
CA ASP A 108 -12.29 14.76 22.26
C ASP A 108 -12.99 15.68 21.25
N ARG A 109 -13.90 16.53 21.72
CA ARG A 109 -14.62 17.48 20.87
C ARG A 109 -13.67 18.46 20.18
N ASP A 110 -12.66 18.96 20.89
CA ASP A 110 -11.71 19.93 20.34
C ASP A 110 -10.82 19.28 19.28
N VAL A 111 -10.34 18.05 19.56
CA VAL A 111 -9.55 17.27 18.59
C VAL A 111 -10.38 16.96 17.35
N GLN A 112 -11.60 16.45 17.50
CA GLN A 112 -12.46 16.14 16.35
C GLN A 112 -12.76 17.37 15.49
N TRP A 113 -13.03 18.53 16.11
CA TRP A 113 -13.23 19.76 15.36
C TRP A 113 -11.96 20.18 14.60
N CYS A 114 -10.80 20.13 15.24
CA CYS A 114 -9.53 20.41 14.55
C CYS A 114 -9.28 19.42 13.39
N MET A 115 -9.63 18.15 13.55
CA MET A 115 -9.48 17.15 12.50
C MET A 115 -10.38 17.41 11.29
N GLU A 116 -11.61 17.91 11.48
CA GLU A 116 -12.47 18.38 10.39
C GLU A 116 -11.80 19.50 9.59
N VAL A 117 -11.16 20.43 10.30
CA VAL A 117 -10.45 21.56 9.68
C VAL A 117 -9.22 21.07 8.89
N ILE A 118 -8.43 20.17 9.47
CA ILE A 118 -7.25 19.59 8.80
C ILE A 118 -7.67 18.73 7.60
N CYS A 119 -8.75 17.95 7.71
CA CYS A 119 -9.29 17.17 6.60
C CYS A 119 -9.65 18.07 5.40
N PHE A 120 -10.35 19.18 5.66
CA PHE A 120 -10.63 20.18 4.64
C PHE A 120 -9.35 20.82 4.10
N GLY A 121 -8.41 21.19 4.98
CA GLY A 121 -7.11 21.77 4.62
C GLY A 121 -6.31 20.90 3.64
N LEU A 122 -6.33 19.57 3.82
CA LEU A 122 -5.70 18.61 2.91
C LEU A 122 -6.36 18.55 1.52
N SER A 123 -7.63 18.98 1.40
CA SER A 123 -8.37 19.02 0.14
C SER A 123 -8.27 20.36 -0.62
N LEU A 124 -7.70 21.40 -0.01
CA LEU A 124 -7.52 22.73 -0.62
C LEU A 124 -6.68 22.67 -1.90
N PRO A 125 -6.86 23.56 -2.89
CA PRO A 125 -6.02 23.64 -4.10
C PRO A 125 -4.51 23.79 -3.83
N LEU A 126 -3.62 23.41 -4.75
CA LEU A 126 -2.16 23.45 -4.50
C LEU A 126 -1.61 24.88 -4.36
N SER A 127 -2.38 25.90 -4.77
CA SER A 127 -2.09 27.29 -4.48
C SER A 127 -1.93 27.57 -2.97
N GLU A 128 -2.63 26.82 -2.12
CA GLU A 128 -2.57 26.92 -0.66
C GLU A 128 -1.53 25.96 -0.05
N HIS A 129 -0.38 25.82 -0.70
CA HIS A 129 0.66 24.85 -0.33
C HIS A 129 1.07 24.90 1.15
N ASP A 130 1.26 26.10 1.72
CA ASP A 130 1.70 26.25 3.11
C ASP A 130 0.69 25.63 4.09
N THR A 131 -0.61 25.84 3.85
CA THR A 131 -1.68 25.26 4.68
C THR A 131 -1.71 23.74 4.57
N ILE A 132 -1.54 23.19 3.36
CA ILE A 132 -1.50 21.73 3.15
C ILE A 132 -0.26 21.14 3.85
N ARG A 133 0.90 21.79 3.72
CA ARG A 133 2.13 21.38 4.41
C ARG A 133 1.91 21.35 5.92
N ASP A 134 1.30 22.38 6.47
CA ASP A 134 1.06 22.48 7.90
C ASP A 134 0.06 21.43 8.38
N CYS A 135 -0.98 21.12 7.59
CA CYS A 135 -1.89 19.98 7.84
C CYS A 135 -1.13 18.65 7.92
N VAL A 136 -0.26 18.39 6.94
CA VAL A 136 0.57 17.17 6.90
C VAL A 136 1.49 17.10 8.10
N ASN A 137 2.09 18.23 8.49
CA ASN A 137 2.96 18.29 9.66
C ASN A 137 2.21 17.94 10.94
N VAL A 138 1.05 18.54 11.18
CA VAL A 138 0.24 18.30 12.38
C VAL A 138 -0.11 16.81 12.50
N TYR A 139 -0.66 16.18 11.45
CA TYR A 139 -0.97 14.75 11.51
C TYR A 139 0.26 13.86 11.61
N CYS A 140 1.36 14.17 10.93
CA CYS A 140 2.60 13.39 11.08
C CYS A 140 3.13 13.41 12.52
N GLU A 141 3.00 14.54 13.21
CA GLU A 141 3.41 14.68 14.61
C GLU A 141 2.42 14.00 15.56
N TRP A 142 1.11 14.15 15.33
CA TRP A 142 0.07 13.51 16.14
C TRP A 142 0.10 11.98 16.04
N LEU A 143 0.47 11.42 14.89
CA LEU A 143 0.69 9.98 14.72
C LEU A 143 1.80 9.42 15.62
N SER A 144 2.66 10.27 16.20
CA SER A 144 3.62 9.82 17.21
C SER A 144 2.97 9.28 18.49
N ALA A 145 1.66 9.48 18.69
CA ALA A 145 0.88 8.78 19.72
C ALA A 145 1.02 7.25 19.66
N LEU A 146 1.29 6.69 18.48
CA LEU A 146 1.52 5.26 18.26
C LEU A 146 2.98 4.84 18.40
N HIS A 147 3.90 5.78 18.66
CA HIS A 147 5.31 5.47 18.93
C HIS A 147 5.49 5.03 20.40
N PRO A 148 6.61 4.37 20.73
CA PRO A 148 6.92 4.05 22.13
C PRO A 148 6.96 5.26 23.06
N ILE A 149 7.31 6.44 22.53
CA ILE A 149 7.32 7.71 23.26
C ILE A 149 6.61 8.76 22.39
N PRO A 150 5.37 9.15 22.73
CA PRO A 150 4.65 10.22 22.06
C PRO A 150 5.36 11.57 22.21
N LYS A 151 5.21 12.44 21.22
CA LYS A 151 5.72 13.82 21.29
C LYS A 151 4.83 14.68 22.19
N VAL A 152 5.41 15.72 22.78
CA VAL A 152 4.68 16.60 23.72
C VAL A 152 3.54 17.40 23.06
N CYS A 153 3.63 17.64 21.74
CA CYS A 153 2.63 18.37 20.97
C CYS A 153 1.40 17.53 20.61
N VAL A 154 1.38 16.24 20.96
CA VAL A 154 0.23 15.35 20.72
C VAL A 154 -0.88 15.66 21.74
N PRO A 155 -2.14 15.90 21.30
CA PRO A 155 -3.27 16.10 22.19
C PRO A 155 -3.53 14.92 23.12
N LEU A 156 -3.99 15.19 24.35
CA LEU A 156 -4.31 14.15 25.33
C LEU A 156 -5.31 13.11 24.80
N PRO A 157 -6.44 13.49 24.16
CA PRO A 157 -7.38 12.50 23.61
C PRO A 157 -6.74 11.57 22.57
N VAL A 158 -5.80 12.08 21.76
CA VAL A 158 -5.07 11.29 20.77
C VAL A 158 -4.14 10.28 21.43
N CYS A 159 -3.54 10.63 22.58
CA CYS A 159 -2.76 9.69 23.39
C CYS A 159 -3.62 8.63 24.10
N GLU A 160 -4.86 8.97 24.47
CA GLU A 160 -5.79 8.06 25.15
C GLU A 160 -6.37 6.99 24.22
N ASP A 161 -6.71 7.34 22.97
CA ASP A 161 -7.16 6.38 21.94
C ASP A 161 -6.40 6.55 20.61
N PRO A 162 -5.10 6.18 20.57
CA PRO A 162 -4.25 6.46 19.43
C PRO A 162 -4.66 5.72 18.15
N ASN A 163 -5.24 4.52 18.27
CA ASN A 163 -5.68 3.72 17.13
C ASN A 163 -6.94 4.29 16.47
N LEU A 164 -7.90 4.81 17.24
CA LEU A 164 -9.09 5.48 16.69
C LEU A 164 -8.68 6.71 15.86
N TYR A 165 -7.90 7.61 16.44
CA TYR A 165 -7.52 8.85 15.76
C TYR A 165 -6.56 8.60 14.60
N ALA A 166 -5.65 7.62 14.70
CA ALA A 166 -4.76 7.27 13.59
C ALA A 166 -5.53 6.80 12.36
N ARG A 167 -6.57 5.96 12.53
CA ARG A 167 -7.42 5.52 11.41
C ARG A 167 -8.08 6.71 10.70
N LYS A 168 -8.61 7.67 11.46
CA LYS A 168 -9.15 8.92 10.90
C LYS A 168 -8.09 9.77 10.18
N MET A 169 -6.90 9.94 10.77
CA MET A 169 -5.80 10.68 10.12
C MET A 169 -5.35 10.02 8.82
N ILE A 170 -5.22 8.69 8.81
CA ILE A 170 -4.90 7.89 7.61
C ILE A 170 -5.97 8.09 6.54
N SER A 171 -7.25 8.04 6.91
CA SER A 171 -8.36 8.31 5.99
C SER A 171 -8.27 9.71 5.37
N HIS A 172 -8.01 10.75 6.17
CA HIS A 172 -7.87 12.12 5.70
C HIS A 172 -6.70 12.31 4.73
N PHE A 173 -5.61 11.54 4.88
CA PHE A 173 -4.48 11.63 3.96
C PHE A 173 -4.85 11.26 2.53
N HIS A 174 -5.95 10.55 2.25
CA HIS A 174 -6.41 10.29 0.88
C HIS A 174 -6.48 11.57 0.05
N ASN A 175 -6.94 12.67 0.64
CA ASN A 175 -7.08 13.97 -0.03
C ASN A 175 -5.76 14.54 -0.57
N LEU A 176 -4.62 14.15 0.01
CA LEU A 176 -3.28 14.57 -0.44
C LEU A 176 -2.86 13.82 -1.72
N PHE A 177 -3.31 12.57 -1.91
CA PHE A 177 -2.89 11.71 -3.01
C PHE A 177 -3.79 11.81 -4.24
N VAL A 178 -4.84 12.63 -4.19
CA VAL A 178 -5.71 12.91 -5.34
C VAL A 178 -4.96 13.80 -6.34
N PRO A 179 -4.80 13.37 -7.62
CA PRO A 179 -4.21 14.20 -8.66
C PRO A 179 -5.09 15.43 -8.93
N ARG A 180 -4.48 16.63 -8.97
CA ARG A 180 -5.20 17.90 -9.17
C ARG A 180 -4.91 18.43 -10.58
N LYS A 181 -5.98 18.71 -11.33
CA LYS A 181 -5.90 19.12 -12.74
C LYS A 181 -5.50 20.59 -12.87
N GLY A 182 -4.73 20.92 -13.91
CA GLY A 182 -4.43 22.31 -14.30
C GLY A 182 -3.29 22.97 -13.53
N GLU A 183 -2.47 22.17 -12.85
CA GLU A 183 -1.38 22.62 -11.97
C GLU A 183 -0.03 22.58 -12.69
N GLY A 184 0.84 23.55 -12.39
CA GLY A 184 2.18 23.62 -12.98
C GLY A 184 3.13 22.54 -12.43
N ALA A 185 4.22 22.26 -13.14
CA ALA A 185 5.22 21.26 -12.71
C ALA A 185 5.76 21.53 -11.29
N ASP A 186 5.93 22.79 -10.90
CA ASP A 186 6.42 23.16 -9.56
C ASP A 186 5.42 22.82 -8.45
N THR A 187 4.11 22.96 -8.67
CA THR A 187 3.10 22.63 -7.65
C THR A 187 2.94 21.11 -7.50
N ILE A 188 3.06 20.36 -8.60
CA ILE A 188 3.15 18.88 -8.63
C ILE A 188 4.34 18.39 -7.80
N ASN A 189 5.54 18.96 -8.02
CA ASN A 189 6.74 18.59 -7.28
C ASN A 189 6.57 18.84 -5.76
N ARG A 190 5.97 19.97 -5.40
CA ARG A 190 5.67 20.30 -4.00
C ARG A 190 4.68 19.33 -3.36
N GLN A 191 3.66 18.88 -4.10
CA GLN A 191 2.74 17.83 -3.64
C GLN A 191 3.48 16.51 -3.41
N ALA A 192 4.33 16.10 -4.35
CA ALA A 192 5.11 14.86 -4.24
C ALA A 192 5.98 14.85 -2.96
N LEU A 193 6.61 15.97 -2.60
CA LEU A 193 7.37 16.09 -1.34
C LEU A 193 6.52 15.84 -0.09
N LEU A 194 5.28 16.34 -0.07
CA LEU A 194 4.34 16.09 1.03
C LEU A 194 3.90 14.62 1.07
N CYS A 195 3.61 14.03 -0.09
CA CYS A 195 3.30 12.60 -0.21
C CYS A 195 4.44 11.73 0.33
N HIS A 196 5.69 12.03 -0.06
CA HIS A 196 6.88 11.34 0.45
C HIS A 196 7.00 11.42 1.97
N ARG A 197 6.69 12.58 2.56
CA ARG A 197 6.69 12.76 4.01
C ARG A 197 5.66 11.86 4.68
N VAL A 198 4.41 11.86 4.22
CA VAL A 198 3.34 11.00 4.76
C VAL A 198 3.75 9.53 4.66
N LEU A 199 4.21 9.09 3.49
CA LEU A 199 4.67 7.72 3.25
C LEU A 199 5.80 7.30 4.18
N ARG A 200 6.78 8.18 4.41
CA ARG A 200 7.88 7.94 5.37
C ARG A 200 7.36 7.84 6.80
N THR A 201 6.47 8.73 7.21
CA THR A 201 5.89 8.72 8.57
C THR A 201 5.12 7.43 8.81
N LEU A 202 4.24 7.02 7.89
CA LEU A 202 3.44 5.80 8.02
C LEU A 202 4.31 4.53 8.01
N GLN A 203 5.32 4.49 7.15
CA GLN A 203 6.29 3.39 7.13
C GLN A 203 7.06 3.29 8.46
N HIS A 204 7.56 4.41 8.97
CA HIS A 204 8.27 4.45 10.24
C HIS A 204 7.36 4.04 11.40
N LEU A 205 6.13 4.54 11.43
CA LEU A 205 5.10 4.18 12.40
C LEU A 205 4.84 2.68 12.41
N ALA A 206 4.69 2.05 11.24
CA ALA A 206 4.51 0.60 11.13
C ALA A 206 5.72 -0.21 11.63
N GLN A 207 6.93 0.35 11.55
CA GLN A 207 8.15 -0.30 12.03
C GLN A 207 8.30 -0.20 13.56
N VAL A 208 8.05 0.98 14.14
CA VAL A 208 8.35 1.25 15.56
C VAL A 208 7.17 1.00 16.50
N SER A 209 5.94 1.02 15.99
CA SER A 209 4.77 0.85 16.84
C SER A 209 4.62 -0.60 17.30
N ASN A 210 4.26 -0.76 18.56
CA ASN A 210 3.97 -2.07 19.17
C ASN A 210 2.51 -2.19 19.64
N CYS A 211 1.66 -1.21 19.32
CA CYS A 211 0.28 -1.11 19.82
C CYS A 211 -0.77 -0.93 18.70
N LEU A 212 -0.39 -1.13 17.43
CA LEU A 212 -1.35 -1.11 16.32
C LEU A 212 -2.35 -2.26 16.45
N THR A 213 -3.64 -1.94 16.51
CA THR A 213 -4.70 -2.95 16.47
C THR A 213 -4.87 -3.52 15.06
N ARG A 214 -5.58 -4.65 14.94
CA ARG A 214 -5.90 -5.26 13.65
C ARG A 214 -6.58 -4.25 12.72
N GLU A 215 -7.57 -3.51 13.22
CA GLU A 215 -8.33 -2.53 12.44
C GLU A 215 -7.44 -1.39 11.92
N THR A 216 -6.43 -0.99 12.69
CA THR A 216 -5.47 0.04 12.28
C THR A 216 -4.51 -0.48 11.22
N TRP A 217 -4.05 -1.72 11.32
CA TRP A 217 -3.28 -2.38 10.25
C TRP A 217 -4.10 -2.47 8.97
N GLU A 218 -5.36 -2.92 9.06
CA GLU A 218 -6.25 -3.03 7.90
C GLU A 218 -6.50 -1.66 7.25
N ALA A 219 -6.79 -0.62 8.05
CA ALA A 219 -6.96 0.74 7.56
C ALA A 219 -5.69 1.26 6.85
N LEU A 220 -4.51 0.98 7.39
CA LEU A 220 -3.23 1.36 6.78
C LEU A 220 -3.00 0.64 5.44
N LEU A 221 -3.27 -0.66 5.37
CA LEU A 221 -3.11 -1.44 4.13
C LEU A 221 -4.12 -1.01 3.06
N LEU A 222 -5.38 -0.79 3.44
CA LEU A 222 -6.42 -0.30 2.54
C LEU A 222 -6.08 1.09 2.00
N PHE A 223 -5.60 1.99 2.86
CA PHE A 223 -5.10 3.30 2.45
C PHE A 223 -3.97 3.17 1.41
N LEU A 224 -2.96 2.35 1.69
CA LEU A 224 -1.82 2.14 0.78
C LEU A 224 -2.27 1.54 -0.56
N LEU A 225 -3.21 0.58 -0.56
CA LEU A 225 -3.79 0.03 -1.77
C LEU A 225 -4.52 1.10 -2.60
N ALA A 226 -5.32 1.94 -1.93
CA ALA A 226 -6.12 2.96 -2.60
C ALA A 226 -5.30 4.12 -3.16
N ILE A 227 -4.24 4.57 -2.47
CA ILE A 227 -3.33 5.58 -3.05
C ILE A 227 -2.51 5.01 -4.21
N ASN A 228 -2.09 3.73 -4.13
CA ASN A 228 -1.42 3.07 -5.25
C ASN A 228 -2.39 2.95 -6.43
N ASP A 229 -3.63 2.56 -6.20
CA ASP A 229 -4.62 2.46 -7.26
C ASP A 229 -4.82 3.82 -7.95
N THR A 230 -4.94 4.89 -7.17
CA THR A 230 -5.08 6.26 -7.67
C THR A 230 -3.87 6.71 -8.50
N LEU A 231 -2.65 6.55 -7.97
CA LEU A 231 -1.42 7.07 -8.59
C LEU A 231 -0.89 6.19 -9.73
N LEU A 232 -1.15 4.88 -9.69
CA LEU A 232 -0.71 3.94 -10.72
C LEU A 232 -1.78 3.73 -11.81
N ALA A 233 -2.82 4.56 -11.84
CA ALA A 233 -3.77 4.60 -12.93
C ALA A 233 -3.05 4.86 -14.28
N PRO A 234 -3.63 4.43 -15.43
CA PRO A 234 -3.09 4.75 -16.74
C PRO A 234 -2.87 6.27 -16.87
N PRO A 235 -1.64 6.70 -17.22
CA PRO A 235 -1.29 8.11 -17.20
C PRO A 235 -2.05 8.86 -18.29
N THR A 236 -2.70 9.96 -17.92
CA THR A 236 -3.43 10.83 -18.87
C THR A 236 -2.54 11.94 -19.42
N VAL A 237 -1.45 12.26 -18.73
CA VAL A 237 -0.43 13.26 -19.09
C VAL A 237 0.95 12.64 -18.84
N LYS A 238 1.97 13.04 -19.61
CA LYS A 238 3.36 12.63 -19.36
C LYS A 238 3.92 13.32 -18.10
N ASP A 239 4.74 12.60 -17.35
CA ASP A 239 5.48 13.12 -16.18
C ASP A 239 4.54 13.62 -15.06
N ASP A 240 3.46 12.87 -14.81
CA ASP A 240 2.51 13.20 -13.74
C ASP A 240 3.05 12.86 -12.34
N VAL A 241 2.29 13.23 -11.29
CA VAL A 241 2.63 12.89 -9.89
C VAL A 241 2.81 11.37 -9.71
N GLY A 242 2.07 10.56 -10.47
CA GLY A 242 2.15 9.11 -10.43
C GLY A 242 3.49 8.59 -10.91
N ASP A 243 4.05 9.16 -11.97
CA ASP A 243 5.38 8.80 -12.48
C ASP A 243 6.49 9.06 -11.44
N GLN A 244 6.42 10.18 -10.71
CA GLN A 244 7.41 10.51 -9.67
C GLN A 244 7.30 9.65 -8.41
N LEU A 245 6.08 9.24 -8.05
CA LEU A 245 5.82 8.54 -6.79
C LEU A 245 5.73 7.02 -6.94
N CYS A 246 5.55 6.48 -8.15
CA CYS A 246 5.20 5.08 -8.38
C CYS A 246 6.10 4.08 -7.64
N GLU A 247 7.42 4.24 -7.75
CA GLU A 247 8.38 3.38 -7.07
C GLU A 247 8.23 3.45 -5.55
N ARG A 248 8.11 4.67 -5.01
CA ARG A 248 8.02 4.88 -3.56
C ARG A 248 6.73 4.31 -2.98
N VAL A 249 5.58 4.54 -3.62
CA VAL A 249 4.28 4.06 -3.10
C VAL A 249 4.19 2.53 -3.10
N LEU A 250 4.82 1.88 -4.09
CA LEU A 250 4.91 0.43 -4.17
C LEU A 250 5.89 -0.14 -3.13
N SER A 251 7.06 0.48 -2.96
CA SER A 251 8.03 0.10 -1.90
C SER A 251 7.38 0.17 -0.52
N VAL A 252 6.69 1.27 -0.19
CA VAL A 252 6.00 1.40 1.10
C VAL A 252 4.89 0.39 1.25
N LEU A 253 4.06 0.19 0.21
CA LEU A 253 2.99 -0.81 0.23
C LEU A 253 3.55 -2.18 0.59
N PHE A 254 4.56 -2.67 -0.12
CA PHE A 254 5.09 -4.01 0.12
C PHE A 254 5.85 -4.13 1.45
N GLU A 255 6.63 -3.11 1.83
CA GLU A 255 7.33 -3.07 3.12
C GLU A 255 6.36 -3.12 4.31
N VAL A 256 5.33 -2.27 4.29
CA VAL A 256 4.29 -2.25 5.33
C VAL A 256 3.46 -3.54 5.30
N TRP A 257 3.22 -4.12 4.11
CA TRP A 257 2.53 -5.40 3.99
C TRP A 257 3.31 -6.54 4.66
N LEU A 258 4.63 -6.59 4.47
CA LEU A 258 5.50 -7.59 5.11
C LEU A 258 5.59 -7.40 6.63
N LEU A 259 5.62 -6.15 7.10
CA LEU A 259 5.50 -5.83 8.53
C LEU A 259 4.16 -6.31 9.10
N ALA A 260 3.06 -6.07 8.39
CA ALA A 260 1.74 -6.57 8.77
C ALA A 260 1.74 -8.10 8.81
N CYS A 261 2.35 -8.79 7.84
CA CYS A 261 2.46 -10.26 7.86
C CYS A 261 3.11 -10.78 9.15
N ALA A 262 4.16 -10.11 9.65
CA ALA A 262 4.84 -10.49 10.89
C ALA A 262 4.05 -10.17 12.17
N ARG A 263 3.17 -9.16 12.16
CA ARG A 263 2.50 -8.64 13.37
C ARG A 263 1.02 -9.02 13.46
N CYS A 264 0.30 -8.94 12.34
CA CYS A 264 -1.11 -9.24 12.20
C CYS A 264 -1.36 -9.69 10.74
N PHE A 265 -1.18 -10.99 10.48
CA PHE A 265 -1.20 -11.52 9.11
C PHE A 265 -2.46 -11.06 8.35
N PRO A 266 -2.30 -10.41 7.17
CA PRO A 266 -3.43 -9.86 6.43
C PRO A 266 -4.44 -10.94 6.05
N SER A 267 -5.72 -10.62 6.16
CA SER A 267 -6.82 -11.54 5.87
C SER A 267 -6.87 -11.91 4.37
N PRO A 268 -7.50 -13.05 4.01
CA PRO A 268 -7.62 -13.44 2.62
C PRO A 268 -8.30 -12.40 1.69
N PRO A 269 -9.33 -11.65 2.12
CA PRO A 269 -9.88 -10.53 1.34
C PRO A 269 -8.85 -9.44 0.99
N LEU A 270 -7.94 -9.10 1.92
CA LEU A 270 -6.86 -8.14 1.67
C LEU A 270 -5.89 -8.67 0.62
N TRP A 271 -5.45 -9.93 0.74
CA TRP A 271 -4.57 -10.55 -0.25
C TRP A 271 -5.22 -10.70 -1.63
N LYS A 272 -6.50 -11.04 -1.68
CA LYS A 272 -7.28 -11.06 -2.92
C LYS A 272 -7.25 -9.68 -3.58
N THR A 273 -7.53 -8.65 -2.79
CA THR A 273 -7.56 -7.25 -3.25
C THR A 273 -6.18 -6.81 -3.74
N LEU A 274 -5.10 -7.08 -3.00
CA LEU A 274 -3.73 -6.79 -3.43
C LEU A 274 -3.40 -7.44 -4.77
N ARG A 275 -3.77 -8.71 -4.96
CA ARG A 275 -3.53 -9.42 -6.22
C ARG A 275 -4.29 -8.76 -7.38
N GLU A 276 -5.57 -8.47 -7.19
CA GLU A 276 -6.40 -7.82 -8.21
C GLU A 276 -5.85 -6.44 -8.57
N THR A 277 -5.45 -5.64 -7.58
CA THR A 277 -4.89 -4.31 -7.82
C THR A 277 -3.51 -4.38 -8.50
N CYS A 278 -2.60 -5.27 -8.07
CA CYS A 278 -1.34 -5.51 -8.78
C CYS A 278 -1.56 -5.90 -10.24
N MET A 279 -2.57 -6.73 -10.53
CA MET A 279 -2.94 -7.08 -11.91
C MET A 279 -3.40 -5.87 -12.73
N ASN A 280 -3.98 -4.84 -12.10
CA ASN A 280 -4.39 -3.61 -12.77
C ASN A 280 -3.20 -2.65 -13.04
N TRP A 281 -2.14 -2.74 -12.23
CA TRP A 281 -0.96 -1.88 -12.33
C TRP A 281 0.17 -2.46 -13.19
N ARG A 282 -0.07 -3.60 -13.86
CA ARG A 282 0.92 -4.32 -14.71
C ARG A 282 1.55 -3.51 -15.84
N HIS A 283 0.97 -2.37 -16.18
CA HIS A 283 1.51 -1.43 -17.16
C HIS A 283 2.62 -0.53 -16.58
N ARG A 284 2.87 -0.55 -15.27
CA ARG A 284 3.92 0.22 -14.57
C ARG A 284 5.14 -0.66 -14.30
N VAL A 285 6.31 -0.24 -14.79
CA VAL A 285 7.57 -1.00 -14.62
C VAL A 285 7.98 -1.15 -13.14
N ALA A 286 7.76 -0.10 -12.34
CA ALA A 286 8.08 -0.07 -10.92
C ALA A 286 7.40 -1.20 -10.14
N LEU A 287 6.20 -1.64 -10.55
CA LEU A 287 5.51 -2.78 -9.93
C LEU A 287 6.35 -4.05 -10.02
N VAL A 288 6.85 -4.36 -11.22
CA VAL A 288 7.62 -5.58 -11.46
C VAL A 288 8.98 -5.50 -10.77
N GLU A 289 9.58 -4.33 -10.69
CA GLU A 289 10.85 -4.13 -9.98
C GLU A 289 10.70 -4.36 -8.47
N GLN A 290 9.69 -3.75 -7.84
CA GLN A 290 9.42 -3.97 -6.41
C GLN A 290 8.95 -5.40 -6.13
N TRP A 291 8.17 -6.01 -7.04
CA TRP A 291 7.77 -7.41 -6.92
C TRP A 291 8.97 -8.35 -7.00
N ASN A 292 9.90 -8.13 -7.95
CA ASN A 292 11.15 -8.90 -8.04
C ASN A 292 11.96 -8.78 -6.76
N ARG A 293 12.16 -7.55 -6.27
CA ARG A 293 12.88 -7.25 -5.02
C ARG A 293 12.31 -8.05 -3.84
N VAL A 294 11.00 -7.97 -3.59
CA VAL A 294 10.34 -8.67 -2.49
C VAL A 294 10.44 -10.20 -2.63
N ASN A 295 10.18 -10.75 -3.81
CA ASN A 295 10.27 -12.19 -4.03
C ASN A 295 11.69 -12.71 -3.84
N LEU A 296 12.71 -11.94 -4.23
CA LEU A 296 14.11 -12.33 -4.05
C LEU A 296 14.47 -12.43 -2.56
N VAL A 297 14.13 -11.43 -1.75
CA VAL A 297 14.42 -11.46 -0.31
C VAL A 297 13.63 -12.55 0.41
N LEU A 298 12.34 -12.73 0.07
CA LEU A 298 11.54 -13.83 0.60
C LEU A 298 12.12 -15.19 0.21
N THR A 299 12.64 -15.33 -1.01
CA THR A 299 13.30 -16.55 -1.48
C THR A 299 14.59 -16.83 -0.71
N ALA A 300 15.44 -15.83 -0.48
CA ALA A 300 16.64 -15.99 0.36
C ALA A 300 16.29 -16.56 1.73
N ARG A 301 15.30 -15.94 2.41
CA ARG A 301 14.84 -16.39 3.73
C ARG A 301 14.21 -17.79 3.69
N LEU A 302 13.46 -18.12 2.64
CA LEU A 302 12.87 -19.44 2.44
C LEU A 302 13.95 -20.52 2.30
N LEU A 303 14.98 -20.26 1.49
CA LEU A 303 16.08 -21.20 1.22
C LEU A 303 16.86 -21.54 2.50
N GLU A 304 17.11 -20.56 3.37
CA GLU A 304 17.83 -20.76 4.64
C GLU A 304 17.21 -21.88 5.50
N PHE A 305 15.88 -21.92 5.64
CA PHE A 305 15.22 -22.92 6.49
C PHE A 305 14.73 -24.17 5.75
N THR A 306 14.64 -24.14 4.42
CA THR A 306 14.23 -25.31 3.62
C THR A 306 15.42 -26.16 3.15
N TYR A 307 16.55 -25.54 2.82
CA TYR A 307 17.78 -26.21 2.36
C TYR A 307 18.88 -26.23 3.44
N GLY A 308 18.81 -25.34 4.43
CA GLY A 308 19.76 -25.26 5.54
C GLY A 308 21.00 -24.42 5.21
N PRO A 309 21.90 -24.22 6.20
CA PRO A 309 23.02 -23.27 6.11
C PRO A 309 24.13 -23.70 5.14
N THR A 310 24.11 -24.94 4.66
CA THR A 310 25.10 -25.45 3.68
C THR A 310 24.72 -25.13 2.23
N PHE A 311 23.51 -24.65 2.00
CA PHE A 311 23.06 -24.27 0.66
C PHE A 311 23.74 -22.95 0.23
N PRO A 312 24.06 -22.76 -1.06
CA PRO A 312 24.65 -21.51 -1.54
C PRO A 312 23.83 -20.29 -1.11
N GLU A 313 24.51 -19.33 -0.49
CA GLU A 313 23.86 -18.11 -0.01
C GLU A 313 23.44 -17.23 -1.19
N LEU A 314 22.15 -16.89 -1.21
CA LEU A 314 21.63 -15.88 -2.12
C LEU A 314 21.98 -14.50 -1.57
N LYS A 315 22.88 -13.78 -2.27
CA LYS A 315 23.30 -12.44 -1.86
C LYS A 315 22.15 -11.45 -2.00
N ILE A 316 21.75 -10.88 -0.88
CA ILE A 316 20.80 -9.76 -0.80
C ILE A 316 21.59 -8.47 -0.54
N SER A 317 21.15 -7.35 -1.11
CA SER A 317 21.75 -6.04 -0.84
C SER A 317 21.61 -5.69 0.64
N GLU A 318 22.53 -4.90 1.19
CA GLU A 318 22.41 -4.47 2.60
C GLU A 318 21.10 -3.69 2.83
N ASP A 319 20.69 -2.88 1.86
CA ASP A 319 19.44 -2.10 1.89
C ASP A 319 18.19 -3.00 1.97
N ASP A 320 18.25 -4.21 1.39
CA ASP A 320 17.13 -5.16 1.35
C ASP A 320 17.18 -6.21 2.47
N SER A 321 18.31 -6.32 3.17
CA SER A 321 18.51 -7.30 4.24
C SER A 321 17.51 -7.16 5.40
N GLN A 322 17.01 -5.95 5.62
CA GLN A 322 16.05 -5.61 6.68
C GLN A 322 14.59 -5.61 6.21
N LEU A 323 14.33 -5.93 4.94
CA LEU A 323 12.99 -5.91 4.35
C LEU A 323 12.05 -6.93 5.02
N ILE A 324 12.58 -8.09 5.42
CA ILE A 324 11.82 -9.14 6.09
C ILE A 324 12.03 -9.02 7.60
N PRO A 325 10.97 -8.79 8.40
CA PRO A 325 11.11 -8.69 9.84
C PRO A 325 11.71 -9.96 10.44
N ALA A 326 12.73 -9.83 11.28
CA ALA A 326 13.39 -10.98 11.92
C ALA A 326 12.43 -11.83 12.76
N ALA A 327 11.35 -11.22 13.28
CA ALA A 327 10.32 -11.88 14.07
C ALA A 327 9.33 -12.73 13.23
N MET A 328 9.38 -12.64 11.90
CA MET A 328 8.47 -13.35 11.00
C MET A 328 8.74 -14.86 11.05
N SER A 329 7.71 -15.66 11.35
CA SER A 329 7.82 -17.12 11.44
C SER A 329 8.09 -17.76 10.07
N ARG A 330 8.60 -19.00 10.05
CA ARG A 330 8.84 -19.76 8.81
C ARG A 330 7.55 -19.97 8.00
N ASP A 331 6.44 -20.27 8.70
CA ASP A 331 5.11 -20.38 8.10
C ASP A 331 4.74 -19.07 7.40
N CYS A 332 4.89 -17.95 8.12
CA CYS A 332 4.57 -16.63 7.62
C CYS A 332 5.43 -16.25 6.40
N VAL A 333 6.75 -16.50 6.44
CA VAL A 333 7.65 -16.29 5.29
C VAL A 333 7.21 -17.11 4.07
N ALA A 334 6.93 -18.41 4.25
CA ALA A 334 6.49 -19.28 3.16
C ALA A 334 5.14 -18.83 2.55
N GLN A 335 4.19 -18.44 3.41
CA GLN A 335 2.88 -17.93 2.98
C GLN A 335 3.01 -16.60 2.24
N SER A 336 3.74 -15.64 2.79
CA SER A 336 3.98 -14.36 2.14
C SER A 336 4.71 -14.54 0.82
N TRP A 337 5.74 -15.39 0.76
CA TRP A 337 6.45 -15.73 -0.48
C TRP A 337 5.49 -16.26 -1.55
N PHE A 338 4.67 -17.26 -1.21
CA PHE A 338 3.72 -17.84 -2.16
C PHE A 338 2.69 -16.80 -2.63
N ARG A 339 2.11 -16.02 -1.71
CA ARG A 339 1.10 -15.02 -2.04
C ARG A 339 1.68 -13.88 -2.90
N PHE A 340 2.87 -13.38 -2.58
CA PHE A 340 3.57 -12.37 -3.39
C PHE A 340 3.94 -12.89 -4.77
N LEU A 341 4.44 -14.11 -4.90
CA LEU A 341 4.78 -14.71 -6.19
C LEU A 341 3.56 -14.72 -7.13
N HIS A 342 2.37 -14.94 -6.59
CA HIS A 342 1.13 -14.99 -7.35
C HIS A 342 0.43 -13.63 -7.57
N CYS A 343 0.94 -12.52 -7.02
CA CYS A 343 0.35 -11.18 -7.16
C CYS A 343 0.34 -10.65 -8.59
N LEU A 344 1.35 -10.94 -9.42
CA LEU A 344 1.38 -10.49 -10.83
C LEU A 344 0.48 -11.31 -11.76
N GLY A 345 -0.05 -12.45 -11.30
CA GLY A 345 -0.74 -13.42 -12.17
C GLY A 345 0.22 -14.06 -13.17
N ASN A 346 -0.29 -14.50 -14.32
CA ASN A 346 0.53 -15.13 -15.35
C ASN A 346 1.41 -14.09 -16.09
N PRO A 347 2.76 -14.16 -16.02
CA PRO A 347 3.64 -13.19 -16.67
C PRO A 347 3.46 -13.13 -18.19
N VAL A 348 3.03 -14.22 -18.84
CA VAL A 348 2.77 -14.26 -20.29
C VAL A 348 1.71 -13.23 -20.69
N ALA A 349 0.78 -12.88 -19.79
CA ALA A 349 -0.21 -11.84 -20.04
C ALA A 349 0.41 -10.46 -20.34
N LEU A 350 1.62 -10.18 -19.84
CA LEU A 350 2.33 -8.92 -20.11
C LEU A 350 2.74 -8.78 -21.58
N SER A 351 2.83 -9.88 -22.33
CA SER A 351 3.09 -9.83 -23.78
C SER A 351 1.84 -9.48 -24.60
N ARG A 352 0.68 -9.33 -23.97
CA ARG A 352 -0.61 -9.10 -24.62
C ARG A 352 -1.25 -7.81 -24.13
N PRO A 353 -1.08 -6.68 -24.83
CA PRO A 353 -1.72 -5.41 -24.47
C PRO A 353 -3.23 -5.53 -24.24
N ALA A 354 -3.90 -6.34 -25.06
CA ALA A 354 -5.34 -6.61 -24.96
C ALA A 354 -5.79 -7.32 -23.68
N VAL A 355 -4.87 -7.88 -22.87
CA VAL A 355 -5.20 -8.43 -21.55
C VAL A 355 -4.98 -7.37 -20.47
N VAL A 356 -3.91 -6.59 -20.60
CA VAL A 356 -3.54 -5.55 -19.61
C VAL A 356 -4.47 -4.33 -19.71
N SER A 357 -4.98 -4.02 -20.90
CA SER A 357 -5.88 -2.89 -21.14
C SER A 357 -7.34 -3.14 -20.73
N GLN A 358 -7.70 -4.37 -20.34
CA GLN A 358 -9.07 -4.74 -19.94
C GLN A 358 -9.31 -4.46 -18.46
N THR A 359 -8.97 -3.24 -18.02
CA THR A 359 -9.24 -2.76 -16.67
C THR A 359 -10.20 -1.59 -16.71
N GLN A 360 -10.94 -1.38 -15.62
CA GLN A 360 -11.92 -0.30 -15.53
C GLN A 360 -11.32 1.08 -15.86
N LYS A 361 -10.07 1.35 -15.48
CA LYS A 361 -9.42 2.65 -15.73
C LYS A 361 -9.03 2.86 -17.19
N PHE A 362 -8.57 1.82 -17.89
CA PHE A 362 -8.30 1.89 -19.32
C PHE A 362 -9.61 2.03 -20.12
N LEU A 363 -10.66 1.32 -19.72
CA LEU A 363 -11.98 1.44 -20.34
C LEU A 363 -12.58 2.83 -20.11
N GLN A 364 -12.49 3.36 -18.89
CA GLN A 364 -12.93 4.72 -18.57
C GLN A 364 -12.18 5.76 -19.41
N PHE A 365 -10.85 5.63 -19.52
CA PHE A 365 -10.03 6.50 -20.38
C PHE A 365 -10.52 6.48 -21.83
N ALA A 366 -10.75 5.30 -22.41
CA ALA A 366 -11.23 5.14 -23.78
C ALA A 366 -12.61 5.77 -24.00
N ILE A 367 -13.52 5.69 -23.02
CA ILE A 367 -14.86 6.29 -23.09
C ILE A 367 -14.81 7.82 -22.95
N THR A 368 -13.92 8.35 -22.11
CA THR A 368 -13.81 9.79 -21.85
C THR A 368 -12.96 10.55 -22.87
N SER A 369 -12.24 9.84 -23.74
CA SER A 369 -11.42 10.45 -24.78
C SER A 369 -12.28 11.06 -25.89
N GLU A 370 -11.89 12.21 -26.43
CA GLU A 370 -12.62 12.89 -27.53
C GLU A 370 -12.69 12.04 -28.80
N ASN A 371 -11.74 11.12 -28.97
CA ASN A 371 -11.70 10.14 -30.05
C ASN A 371 -11.98 8.74 -29.52
N VAL A 372 -12.60 7.87 -30.32
CA VAL A 372 -12.70 6.44 -30.02
C VAL A 372 -11.29 5.85 -30.07
N VAL A 373 -10.70 5.62 -28.91
CA VAL A 373 -9.37 5.01 -28.76
C VAL A 373 -9.55 3.58 -28.26
N ASP A 374 -9.00 2.60 -28.98
CA ASP A 374 -8.89 1.24 -28.47
C ASP A 374 -7.98 1.27 -27.21
N PRO A 375 -8.44 0.78 -26.04
CA PRO A 375 -7.63 0.70 -24.84
C PRO A 375 -6.23 0.07 -25.05
N CYS A 376 -6.11 -0.86 -26.00
CA CYS A 376 -4.85 -1.53 -26.34
C CYS A 376 -3.81 -0.61 -26.97
N GLN A 377 -4.22 0.55 -27.48
CA GLN A 377 -3.37 1.54 -28.13
C GLN A 377 -2.85 2.61 -27.16
N HIS A 378 -3.17 2.51 -25.88
CA HIS A 378 -2.71 3.48 -24.89
C HIS A 378 -1.17 3.55 -24.86
N PRO A 379 -0.53 4.74 -24.94
CA PRO A 379 0.92 4.88 -25.09
C PRO A 379 1.74 4.18 -24.00
N CYS A 380 1.25 4.14 -22.76
CA CYS A 380 1.95 3.46 -21.66
C CYS A 380 2.16 1.96 -21.90
N LEU A 381 1.33 1.32 -22.74
CA LEU A 381 1.45 -0.11 -23.05
C LEU A 381 2.65 -0.42 -23.96
N ALA A 382 3.29 0.59 -24.56
CA ALA A 382 4.54 0.41 -25.29
C ALA A 382 5.68 -0.11 -24.40
N ALA A 383 5.60 0.08 -23.07
CA ALA A 383 6.57 -0.43 -22.12
C ALA A 383 6.45 -1.95 -21.83
N LEU A 384 5.33 -2.58 -22.22
CA LEU A 384 5.01 -3.97 -21.87
C LEU A 384 6.09 -5.00 -22.24
N PRO A 385 6.77 -4.93 -23.41
CA PRO A 385 7.86 -5.86 -23.72
C PRO A 385 9.02 -5.79 -22.71
N THR A 386 9.39 -4.58 -22.29
CA THR A 386 10.43 -4.36 -21.26
C THR A 386 9.97 -4.85 -19.90
N ILE A 387 8.70 -4.60 -19.55
CA ILE A 387 8.10 -5.06 -18.29
C ILE A 387 8.07 -6.60 -18.25
N PHE A 388 7.67 -7.24 -19.35
CA PHE A 388 7.70 -8.71 -19.50
C PHE A 388 9.11 -9.27 -19.33
N LEU A 389 10.11 -8.67 -19.98
CA LEU A 389 11.51 -9.09 -19.84
C LEU A 389 11.98 -9.00 -18.38
N LYS A 390 11.65 -7.91 -17.67
CA LYS A 390 11.98 -7.75 -16.24
C LYS A 390 11.29 -8.78 -15.36
N ALA A 391 10.03 -9.11 -15.65
CA ALA A 391 9.29 -10.14 -14.90
C ALA A 391 9.90 -11.53 -15.10
N VAL A 392 10.20 -11.90 -16.34
CA VAL A 392 10.82 -13.20 -16.66
C VAL A 392 12.23 -13.31 -16.09
N ARG A 393 13.04 -12.23 -16.13
CA ARG A 393 14.34 -12.21 -15.46
C ARG A 393 14.24 -12.38 -13.95
N GLY A 394 13.22 -11.78 -13.33
CA GLY A 394 12.93 -12.00 -11.91
C GLY A 394 12.66 -13.47 -11.61
N VAL A 395 11.74 -14.08 -12.35
CA VAL A 395 11.43 -15.52 -12.22
C VAL A 395 12.67 -16.39 -12.45
N ALA A 396 13.47 -16.10 -13.48
CA ALA A 396 14.72 -16.82 -13.74
C ALA A 396 15.67 -16.72 -12.54
N GLY A 397 15.86 -15.52 -11.97
CA GLY A 397 16.69 -15.35 -10.77
C GLY A 397 16.18 -16.14 -9.56
N LEU A 398 14.86 -16.30 -9.39
CA LEU A 398 14.31 -17.18 -8.35
C LEU A 398 14.66 -18.65 -8.63
N VAL A 399 14.55 -19.10 -9.88
CA VAL A 399 14.93 -20.46 -10.28
C VAL A 399 16.41 -20.72 -10.03
N ASP A 400 17.28 -19.80 -10.47
CA ASP A 400 18.73 -19.89 -10.26
C ASP A 400 19.07 -19.98 -8.76
N ALA A 401 18.37 -19.22 -7.93
CA ALA A 401 18.50 -19.30 -6.47
C ALA A 401 18.15 -20.71 -5.93
N PHE A 402 17.05 -21.33 -6.39
CA PHE A 402 16.70 -22.71 -6.01
C PHE A 402 17.68 -23.77 -6.54
N LEU A 403 18.36 -23.49 -7.65
CA LEU A 403 19.41 -24.36 -8.20
C LEU A 403 20.76 -24.18 -7.47
N GLY A 404 20.91 -23.13 -6.65
CA GLY A 404 22.15 -22.81 -5.98
C GLY A 404 23.20 -22.23 -6.93
N GLU A 405 22.79 -21.73 -8.09
CA GLU A 405 23.66 -21.02 -9.01
C GLU A 405 23.94 -19.60 -8.46
N LYS A 406 25.18 -19.13 -8.61
CA LYS A 406 25.50 -17.75 -8.23
C LYS A 406 24.80 -16.82 -9.22
N ILE A 407 23.79 -16.10 -8.76
CA ILE A 407 23.22 -14.97 -9.51
C ILE A 407 24.33 -13.94 -9.69
N THR A 408 24.87 -13.82 -10.91
CA THR A 408 25.88 -12.82 -11.28
C THR A 408 25.27 -11.49 -11.65
#